data_AF-A0A961GGH3-F1
#
_entry.id   AF-A0A961GGH3-F1
#
_cell.length_a   1.000
_cell.length_b   1.000
_cell.length_c   1.000
_cell.angle_alpha   90.00
_cell.angle_beta   90.00
_cell.angle_gamma   90.00
#
_symmetry.space_group_name_H-M   'P 1'
#
loop_
_entity.id
_entity.type
_entity.pdbx_description
1 polymer ?
#
loop_
_entity_poly.entity_id
_entity_poly.type
_entity_poly.pdbx_seq_one_letter_code
_entity_poly.pdbx_strand_id
1 'polypeptide(L)'
;MSAIAAPSLNRLPDDLAALIPDDAPELVGVGWIADLLGITPQTVTHAIRAGKLPALSIPGAATTIAYAVRPEDAVRIWGRRVLRRRAAA
;
A
#
# COMPACT_ATOMS: atom_id res chain seq x y z
N MET A 1 -21.95 -15.48 -26.18
CA MET A 1 -22.22 -15.70 -24.74
C MET A 1 -21.24 -14.84 -23.97
N SER A 2 -21.62 -13.62 -23.59
CA SER A 2 -20.76 -12.74 -22.78
C SER A 2 -20.75 -13.25 -21.35
N ALA A 3 -19.61 -13.78 -20.91
CA ALA A 3 -19.37 -14.02 -19.50
C ALA A 3 -19.22 -12.66 -18.81
N ILE A 4 -20.22 -12.27 -18.02
CA ILE A 4 -20.10 -11.18 -17.06
C ILE A 4 -19.12 -11.70 -16.00
N ALA A 5 -17.84 -11.37 -16.16
CA ALA A 5 -16.83 -11.64 -15.16
C ALA A 5 -17.30 -10.99 -13.86
N ALA A 6 -17.53 -11.81 -12.83
CA ALA A 6 -17.81 -11.31 -11.49
C ALA A 6 -16.72 -10.27 -11.14
N PRO A 7 -17.07 -9.05 -10.72
CA PRO A 7 -16.08 -8.11 -10.24
C PRO A 7 -15.44 -8.76 -9.03
N SER A 8 -14.19 -9.21 -9.18
CA SER A 8 -13.42 -9.78 -8.08
C SER A 8 -13.37 -8.74 -6.97
N LEU A 9 -14.15 -8.96 -5.90
CA LEU A 9 -14.25 -8.09 -4.72
C LEU A 9 -12.88 -7.82 -4.07
N ASN A 10 -11.85 -8.56 -4.50
CA ASN A 10 -10.49 -8.46 -4.03
C ASN A 10 -9.50 -7.79 -5.00
N ARG A 11 -9.96 -7.22 -6.13
CA ARG A 11 -9.11 -6.42 -7.03
C ARG A 11 -9.15 -4.94 -6.62
N LEU A 12 -8.00 -4.28 -6.65
CA LEU A 12 -7.92 -2.83 -6.50
C LEU A 12 -8.63 -2.13 -7.67
N PRO A 13 -9.46 -1.12 -7.41
CA PRO A 13 -9.95 -0.21 -8.45
C PRO A 13 -8.82 0.32 -9.34
N ASP A 14 -9.06 0.45 -10.64
CA ASP A 14 -8.01 0.78 -11.62
C ASP A 14 -7.32 2.13 -11.34
N ASP A 15 -8.07 3.12 -10.85
CA ASP A 15 -7.55 4.43 -10.44
C ASP A 15 -6.57 4.35 -9.27
N LEU A 16 -6.84 3.42 -8.34
CA LEU A 16 -5.94 3.13 -7.23
C LEU A 16 -4.75 2.28 -7.67
N ALA A 17 -4.97 1.28 -8.52
CA ALA A 17 -3.91 0.46 -9.07
C ALA A 17 -2.88 1.30 -9.83
N ALA A 18 -3.32 2.32 -10.58
CA ALA A 18 -2.47 3.27 -11.29
C ALA A 18 -1.55 4.12 -10.38
N LEU A 19 -1.76 4.11 -9.06
CA LEU A 19 -0.80 4.72 -8.13
C LEU A 19 0.47 3.88 -7.95
N ILE A 20 0.42 2.58 -8.24
CA ILE A 20 1.52 1.64 -8.08
C ILE A 20 2.27 1.55 -9.43
N PRO A 21 3.59 1.76 -9.47
CA PRO A 21 4.37 1.54 -10.69
C PRO A 21 4.22 0.10 -11.21
N ASP A 22 4.19 -0.09 -12.53
CA ASP A 22 4.02 -1.41 -13.15
C ASP A 22 5.18 -2.39 -12.81
N ASP A 23 6.35 -1.85 -12.49
CA ASP A 23 7.56 -2.58 -12.08
C ASP A 23 7.73 -2.69 -10.55
N ALA A 24 6.71 -2.29 -9.78
CA ALA A 24 6.78 -2.34 -8.33
C ALA A 24 6.96 -3.78 -7.83
N PRO A 25 7.90 -4.02 -6.89
CA PRO A 25 8.02 -5.33 -6.24
C PRO A 25 6.75 -5.69 -5.48
N GLU A 26 6.47 -6.99 -5.35
CA GLU A 26 5.30 -7.49 -4.62
C GLU A 26 5.31 -7.07 -3.14
N LEU A 27 6.50 -7.05 -2.53
CA LEU A 27 6.75 -6.64 -1.16
C LEU A 27 7.81 -5.54 -1.13
N VAL A 28 7.49 -4.45 -0.46
CA VAL A 28 8.34 -3.27 -0.36
C VAL A 28 8.49 -2.81 1.08
N GLY A 29 9.55 -2.06 1.37
CA GLY A 29 9.77 -1.48 2.68
C GLY A 29 8.83 -0.32 2.99
N VAL A 30 8.72 0.00 4.29
CA VAL A 30 7.94 1.15 4.80
C VAL A 30 8.31 2.48 4.13
N GLY A 31 9.61 2.71 3.89
CA GLY A 31 10.07 3.93 3.22
C GLY A 31 9.52 4.09 1.81
N TRP A 32 9.53 3.01 1.02
CA TRP A 32 9.01 3.02 -0.34
C TRP A 32 7.50 3.36 -0.36
N ILE A 33 6.71 2.81 0.57
CA ILE A 33 5.28 3.14 0.69
C ILE A 33 5.07 4.62 1.06
N ALA A 34 5.91 5.13 1.97
CA ALA A 34 5.86 6.51 2.41
C ALA A 34 6.12 7.47 1.23
N ASP A 35 7.14 7.18 0.43
CA ASP A 35 7.49 7.94 -0.76
C ASP A 35 6.41 7.85 -1.84
N LEU A 36 5.91 6.65 -2.13
CA LEU A 36 4.84 6.41 -3.10
C LEU A 36 3.61 7.28 -2.84
N LEU A 37 3.19 7.35 -1.56
CA LEU A 37 1.94 7.96 -1.15
C LEU A 37 2.11 9.39 -0.62
N GLY A 38 3.34 9.90 -0.52
CA GLY A 38 3.63 11.21 0.06
C GLY A 38 3.15 11.32 1.50
N ILE A 39 3.44 10.30 2.32
CA ILE A 39 3.13 10.24 3.76
C ILE A 39 4.40 9.95 4.55
N THR A 40 4.35 10.02 5.89
CA THR A 40 5.53 9.73 6.71
C THR A 40 5.71 8.23 6.95
N PRO A 41 6.96 7.72 7.04
CA PRO A 41 7.24 6.34 7.45
C PRO A 41 6.60 5.95 8.80
N GLN A 42 6.50 6.92 9.72
CA GLN A 42 5.82 6.75 11.00
C GLN A 42 4.32 6.47 10.84
N THR A 43 3.64 7.11 9.88
CA THR A 43 2.22 6.85 9.58
C THR A 43 2.01 5.39 9.15
N VAL A 44 2.87 4.89 8.27
CA VAL A 44 2.83 3.51 7.79
C VAL A 44 3.11 2.54 8.94
N THR A 45 4.18 2.77 9.71
CA THR A 45 4.57 1.94 10.85
C THR A 45 3.47 1.88 11.92
N HIS A 46 2.83 3.02 12.20
CA HIS A 46 1.72 3.09 13.15
C HIS A 46 0.53 2.26 12.67
N ALA A 47 0.17 2.32 11.38
CA ALA A 47 -0.91 1.51 10.83
C ALA A 47 -0.63 0.00 10.91
N ILE A 48 0.62 -0.42 10.71
CA ILE A 48 1.06 -1.81 10.88
C ILE A 48 0.88 -2.25 12.34
N ARG A 49 1.44 -1.47 13.28
CA ARG A 49 1.34 -1.76 14.72
C ARG A 49 -0.09 -1.76 15.24
N ALA A 50 -0.97 -0.95 14.63
CA ALA A 50 -2.40 -0.91 14.94
C ALA A 50 -3.21 -2.05 14.26
N GLY A 51 -2.56 -2.95 13.49
CA GLY A 51 -3.23 -4.04 12.79
C GLY A 51 -4.08 -3.61 11.59
N LYS A 52 -3.94 -2.35 11.14
CA LYS A 52 -4.72 -1.79 10.02
C LYS A 52 -4.09 -2.05 8.66
N LEU A 53 -2.78 -2.24 8.62
CA LEU A 53 -2.01 -2.53 7.42
C LEU A 53 -1.31 -3.89 7.59
N PRO A 54 -1.68 -4.92 6.82
CA PRO A 54 -0.95 -6.18 6.81
C PRO A 54 0.52 -5.96 6.42
N ALA A 55 1.43 -6.59 7.15
CA ALA A 55 2.85 -6.54 6.86
C ALA A 55 3.55 -7.82 7.34
N LEU A 56 4.57 -8.25 6.60
CA LEU A 56 5.53 -9.23 7.05
C LEU A 56 6.53 -8.53 7.98
N SER A 57 6.63 -9.01 9.22
CA SER A 57 7.66 -8.56 10.15
C SER A 57 8.94 -9.34 9.89
N ILE A 58 10.03 -8.63 9.62
CA ILE A 58 11.36 -9.19 9.37
C ILE A 58 12.23 -8.80 10.57
N PRO A 59 12.58 -9.76 11.44
CA PRO A 59 13.50 -9.50 12.55
C PRO A 59 14.87 -9.08 11.99
N GLY A 60 15.39 -7.97 12.49
CA GLY A 60 16.75 -7.50 12.21
C GLY A 60 17.72 -7.88 13.32
N ALA A 61 18.93 -7.33 13.26
CA ALA A 61 19.92 -7.51 14.31
C ALA A 61 19.46 -6.84 15.63
N ALA A 62 19.76 -7.52 16.75
CA ALA A 62 19.39 -7.14 18.12
C ALA A 62 17.88 -6.96 18.34
N THR A 63 17.38 -5.73 18.18
CA THR A 63 16.01 -5.32 18.56
C THR A 63 15.26 -4.60 17.45
N THR A 64 15.84 -4.51 16.25
CA THR A 64 15.21 -3.81 15.13
C THR A 64 14.23 -4.73 14.41
N ILE A 65 13.05 -4.24 14.06
CA ILE A 65 12.07 -4.93 13.22
C ILE A 65 11.91 -4.11 11.94
N ALA A 66 12.17 -4.75 10.80
CA ALA A 66 11.79 -4.22 9.50
C ALA A 66 10.41 -4.75 9.10
N TYR A 67 9.68 -3.99 8.30
CA TYR A 67 8.39 -4.43 7.76
C TYR A 67 8.43 -4.43 6.25
N ALA A 68 7.96 -5.52 5.65
CA ALA A 68 7.66 -5.62 4.24
C ALA A 68 6.14 -5.61 4.03
N VAL A 69 5.68 -4.76 3.11
CA VAL A 69 4.28 -4.42 2.89
C VAL A 69 3.94 -4.63 1.43
N ARG A 70 2.74 -5.13 1.10
CA ARG A 70 2.24 -5.13 -0.28
C ARG A 70 1.78 -3.72 -0.65
N PRO A 71 2.28 -3.10 -1.75
CA PRO A 71 1.85 -1.77 -2.18
C PRO A 71 0.33 -1.63 -2.28
N GLU A 72 -0.31 -2.69 -2.77
CA GLU A 72 -1.76 -2.83 -2.89
C GLU A 72 -2.51 -2.53 -1.58
N ASP A 73 -2.06 -3.11 -0.47
CA ASP A 73 -2.74 -2.96 0.82
C ASP A 73 -2.62 -1.54 1.36
N ALA A 74 -1.46 -0.90 1.16
CA ALA A 74 -1.26 0.50 1.55
C ALA A 74 -2.13 1.45 0.70
N VAL A 75 -2.20 1.21 -0.61
CA VAL A 75 -3.00 1.99 -1.54
C VAL A 75 -4.50 1.86 -1.24
N ARG A 76 -4.99 0.69 -0.78
CA ARG A 76 -6.39 0.54 -0.33
C ARG A 76 -6.73 1.49 0.81
N ILE A 77 -5.79 1.74 1.73
CA ILE A 77 -6.02 2.59 2.90
C ILE A 77 -5.94 4.07 2.54
N TRP A 78 -4.91 4.47 1.79
CA TRP A 78 -4.59 5.90 1.59
C TRP A 78 -4.74 6.41 0.16
N GLY A 79 -4.81 5.54 -0.85
CA GLY A 79 -4.78 5.93 -2.26
C GLY A 79 -5.90 6.91 -2.64
N ARG A 80 -7.13 6.71 -2.12
CA ARG A 80 -8.24 7.66 -2.34
C ARG A 80 -7.97 9.06 -1.78
N ARG A 81 -7.23 9.17 -0.68
CA ARG A 81 -6.85 10.48 -0.13
C ARG A 81 -5.76 11.11 -0.99
N VAL A 82 -4.81 10.32 -1.50
CA VAL A 82 -3.75 10.78 -2.40
C VAL A 82 -4.35 11.33 -3.70
N LEU A 83 -5.23 10.58 -4.36
CA LEU A 83 -5.89 11.03 -5.60
C LEU A 83 -6.66 12.33 -5.40
N ARG A 84 -7.46 12.44 -4.32
CA ARG A 84 -8.19 13.68 -4.00
C ARG A 84 -7.27 14.88 -3.76
N ARG A 85 -6.12 14.66 -3.12
CA ARG A 85 -5.13 15.74 -2.91
C ARG A 85 -4.50 16.17 -4.22
N ARG A 86 -4.13 15.23 -5.09
CA ARG A 86 -3.54 15.50 -6.41
C ARG A 86 -4.52 16.23 -7.34
N ALA A 87 -5.81 15.92 -7.27
CA ALA A 87 -6.83 16.60 -8.07
C ALA A 87 -7.14 18.04 -7.60
N ALA A 88 -6.73 18.40 -6.38
CA ALA A 88 -6.94 19.73 -5.79
C ALA A 88 -5.70 20.63 -5.86
N ALA A 89 -4.58 20.13 -6.38
CA ALA A 89 -3.33 20.85 -6.57
C ALA A 89 -3.19 21.29 -8.03
#